data_AF-A0A8K0U4H3-F1
#
_entry.id   AF-A0A8K0U4H3-F1
#
_cell.length_a   1.000
_cell.length_b   1.000
_cell.length_c   1.000
_cell.angle_alpha   90.00
_cell.angle_beta   90.00
_cell.angle_gamma   90.00
#
_symmetry.space_group_name_H-M   'P 1'
#
loop_
_entity.id
_entity.type
_entity.pdbx_description
1 polymer ?
#
loop_
_entity_poly.entity_id
_entity_poly.type
_entity_poly.pdbx_seq_one_letter_code
_entity_poly.pdbx_strand_id
1 'polypeptide(L)'
;PSPHLAARQAVPSKHYPAKRDDGHTDGAAPRPSQATGKRGLAEQNIMAGTTLQRNFCPSGLSACPILAVPGVFPGGLVELESVEYECVDFAADLRSCGGCSSMDPGKHDCRTLPHVLAVSCVAGECVVTSCQPGYDLQADGQTCS
;
A
#
# COMPACT_ATOMS: atom_id res chain seq x y z
N PRO A 1 39.78 15.05 37.80
CA PRO A 1 40.52 15.28 36.53
C PRO A 1 39.63 14.88 35.34
N SER A 2 38.86 15.83 34.84
CA SER A 2 37.92 15.64 33.72
C SER A 2 38.66 15.80 32.39
N PRO A 3 38.56 14.86 31.43
CA PRO A 3 39.10 15.08 30.11
C PRO A 3 38.11 15.91 29.26
N HIS A 4 38.70 16.92 28.64
CA HIS A 4 38.10 18.00 27.86
C HIS A 4 37.39 17.48 26.59
N LEU A 5 36.17 17.95 26.34
CA LEU A 5 35.53 17.86 25.02
C LEU A 5 36.36 18.68 24.00
N ALA A 6 36.86 18.01 22.96
CA ALA A 6 37.45 18.68 21.80
C ALA A 6 36.39 18.84 20.70
N ALA A 7 36.13 20.08 20.33
CA ALA A 7 35.23 20.47 19.26
C ALA A 7 35.88 20.32 17.87
N ARG A 8 35.16 19.61 16.99
CA ARG A 8 35.09 19.58 15.50
C ARG A 8 36.24 20.16 14.66
N GLN A 9 36.56 19.44 13.57
CA GLN A 9 36.94 20.06 12.30
C GLN A 9 36.12 19.49 11.14
N ALA A 10 35.55 20.40 10.34
CA ALA A 10 34.87 20.08 9.10
C ALA A 10 35.91 19.75 8.02
N VAL A 11 35.69 18.66 7.28
CA VAL A 11 36.57 18.24 6.19
C VAL A 11 36.20 19.05 4.94
N PRO A 12 37.14 19.72 4.25
CA PRO A 12 36.84 20.45 3.02
C PRO A 12 36.50 19.46 1.90
N SER A 13 35.31 19.63 1.30
CA SER A 13 34.89 18.86 0.13
C SER A 13 35.68 19.30 -1.10
N LYS A 14 36.18 18.33 -1.88
CA LYS A 14 36.92 18.59 -3.12
C LYS A 14 35.96 19.13 -4.18
N HIS A 15 36.09 20.40 -4.53
CA HIS A 15 35.43 21.00 -5.68
C HIS A 15 35.91 20.30 -6.98
N TYR A 16 34.98 19.73 -7.73
CA TYR A 16 35.19 19.33 -9.12
C TYR A 16 35.32 20.60 -9.99
N PRO A 17 36.25 20.67 -10.96
CA PRO A 17 36.36 21.81 -11.85
C PRO A 17 35.16 21.90 -12.80
N ALA A 18 34.59 23.11 -12.90
CA ALA A 18 33.56 23.44 -13.86
C ALA A 18 34.17 23.50 -15.27
N LYS A 19 33.65 22.67 -16.18
CA LYS A 19 33.96 22.75 -17.61
C LYS A 19 33.16 23.91 -18.20
N ARG A 20 33.86 24.97 -18.61
CA ARG A 20 33.32 26.06 -19.42
C ARG A 20 33.31 25.60 -20.87
N ASP A 21 32.12 25.47 -21.46
CA ASP A 21 31.95 25.39 -22.91
C ASP A 21 31.26 26.69 -23.35
N ASP A 22 32.06 27.64 -23.81
CA ASP A 22 31.65 28.83 -24.54
C ASP A 22 31.37 28.42 -25.99
N GLY A 23 30.11 28.45 -26.40
CA GLY A 23 29.69 28.09 -27.75
C GLY A 23 28.32 28.65 -28.09
N HIS A 24 28.25 29.96 -28.33
CA HIS A 24 27.09 30.63 -28.90
C HIS A 24 27.03 30.38 -30.41
N THR A 25 26.00 29.67 -30.85
CA THR A 25 25.50 29.74 -32.24
C THR A 25 23.99 29.92 -32.19
N ASP A 26 23.54 31.05 -32.73
CA ASP A 26 22.15 31.40 -32.96
C ASP A 26 21.41 30.32 -33.76
N GLY A 27 20.18 29.96 -33.33
CA GLY A 27 19.39 28.97 -34.07
C GLY A 27 18.06 28.62 -33.42
N ALA A 28 17.03 29.42 -33.74
CA ALA A 28 15.60 29.16 -33.60
C ALA A 28 15.01 29.02 -32.18
N ALA A 29 14.11 29.94 -31.85
CA ALA A 29 13.16 29.80 -30.74
C ALA A 29 12.39 28.47 -30.84
N PRO A 30 12.13 27.76 -29.72
CA PRO A 30 11.27 26.59 -29.74
C PRO A 30 9.88 27.03 -30.21
N ARG A 31 9.42 26.46 -31.33
CA ARG A 31 8.04 26.66 -31.80
C ARG A 31 7.11 26.20 -30.67
N PRO A 32 6.09 27.00 -30.28
CA PRO A 32 5.06 26.48 -29.41
C PRO A 32 4.37 25.35 -30.15
N SER A 33 4.34 24.15 -29.55
CA SER A 33 3.58 23.03 -30.07
C SER A 33 2.10 23.41 -30.12
N GLN A 34 1.64 23.92 -31.26
CA GLN A 34 0.23 23.96 -31.57
C GLN A 34 -0.22 22.53 -31.85
N ALA A 35 -0.54 21.81 -30.78
CA ALA A 35 -1.35 20.62 -30.83
C ALA A 35 -2.21 20.61 -29.57
N THR A 36 -3.35 21.29 -29.63
CA THR A 36 -4.52 20.92 -28.82
C THR A 36 -5.05 19.58 -29.34
N GLY A 37 -4.24 18.53 -29.22
CA GLY A 37 -4.71 17.16 -29.31
C GLY A 37 -5.54 16.90 -28.06
N LYS A 38 -6.86 16.84 -28.21
CA LYS A 38 -7.72 16.29 -27.17
C LYS A 38 -7.17 14.90 -26.89
N ARG A 39 -6.59 14.68 -25.70
CA ARG A 39 -6.12 13.36 -25.26
C ARG A 39 -7.23 12.35 -25.56
N GLY A 40 -6.92 11.34 -26.37
CA GLY A 40 -7.89 10.33 -26.76
C GLY A 40 -8.45 9.66 -25.51
N LEU A 41 -9.74 9.32 -25.52
CA LEU A 41 -10.42 8.66 -24.40
C LEU A 41 -9.69 7.37 -23.96
N ALA A 42 -8.93 6.75 -24.87
CA ALA A 42 -8.10 5.57 -24.59
C ALA A 42 -6.86 5.87 -23.71
N GLU A 43 -6.23 7.04 -23.81
CA GLU A 43 -5.10 7.44 -22.93
C GLU A 43 -5.56 7.85 -21.54
N GLN A 44 -6.85 8.21 -21.39
CA GLN A 44 -7.44 8.53 -20.10
C GLN A 44 -7.70 7.29 -19.22
N ASN A 45 -7.65 6.08 -19.81
CA ASN A 45 -7.94 4.83 -19.11
C ASN A 45 -6.73 4.20 -18.40
N ILE A 46 -5.52 4.76 -18.51
CA ILE A 46 -4.33 4.31 -17.76
C ILE A 46 -4.19 5.09 -16.45
N MET A 47 -5.27 5.21 -15.67
CA MET A 47 -5.18 5.79 -14.33
C MET A 47 -6.31 5.41 -13.37
N ALA A 48 -7.18 4.46 -13.73
CA ALA A 48 -8.33 4.12 -12.90
C ALA A 48 -8.06 3.00 -11.87
N GLY A 49 -7.05 2.15 -12.08
CA GLY A 49 -6.87 0.94 -11.26
C GLY A 49 -5.77 1.00 -10.20
N THR A 50 -4.63 1.60 -10.50
CA THR A 50 -3.40 1.45 -9.69
C THR A 50 -2.92 2.71 -9.00
N THR A 51 -3.32 3.90 -9.48
CA THR A 51 -2.88 5.19 -8.92
C THR A 51 -3.75 5.66 -7.76
N LEU A 52 -5.03 5.28 -7.72
CA LEU A 52 -5.93 5.66 -6.62
C LEU A 52 -5.51 5.02 -5.29
N GLN A 53 -5.08 3.75 -5.29
CA GLN A 53 -4.61 3.08 -4.07
C GLN A 53 -3.34 3.71 -3.47
N ARG A 54 -2.47 4.30 -4.30
CA ARG A 54 -1.28 5.04 -3.84
C ARG A 54 -1.60 6.38 -3.19
N ASN A 55 -2.82 6.89 -3.37
CA ASN A 55 -3.26 8.14 -2.75
C ASN A 55 -3.95 7.89 -1.40
N PHE A 56 -4.45 6.68 -1.15
CA PHE A 56 -5.16 6.36 0.10
C PHE A 56 -4.22 5.82 1.17
N CYS A 57 -3.22 5.03 0.78
CA CYS A 57 -2.32 4.37 1.73
C CYS A 57 -0.84 4.52 1.34
N PRO A 58 0.06 4.54 2.35
CA PRO A 58 1.50 4.53 2.10
C PRO A 58 1.92 3.23 1.41
N SER A 59 3.14 3.24 0.85
CA SER A 59 3.68 2.08 0.13
C SER A 59 3.72 0.83 1.02
N GLY A 60 3.27 -0.30 0.47
CA GLY A 60 3.23 -1.58 1.17
C GLY A 60 1.92 -1.85 1.92
N LEU A 61 1.03 -0.86 2.03
CA LEU A 61 -0.31 -1.04 2.59
C LEU A 61 -1.38 -0.99 1.49
N SER A 62 -2.53 -1.58 1.81
CA SER A 62 -3.71 -1.63 0.96
C SER A 62 -4.86 -0.90 1.64
N ALA A 63 -5.67 -0.19 0.86
CA ALA A 63 -6.83 0.54 1.37
C ALA A 63 -8.05 -0.38 1.44
N CYS A 64 -8.63 -0.54 2.62
CA CYS A 64 -9.90 -1.21 2.84
C CYS A 64 -11.00 -0.23 3.20
N PRO A 65 -12.18 -0.32 2.57
CA PRO A 65 -13.30 0.53 2.92
C PRO A 65 -13.80 0.16 4.31
N ILE A 66 -14.08 1.16 5.12
CA ILE A 66 -14.74 1.01 6.42
C ILE A 66 -16.25 0.95 6.12
N LEU A 67 -16.82 -0.25 6.16
CA LEU A 67 -18.24 -0.47 5.92
C LEU A 67 -18.99 -0.62 7.24
N ALA A 68 -20.16 0.00 7.34
CA ALA A 68 -21.03 -0.15 8.51
C ALA A 68 -21.55 -1.58 8.65
N VAL A 69 -21.77 -2.26 7.52
CA VAL A 69 -22.18 -3.66 7.45
C VAL A 69 -21.24 -4.39 6.49
N PRO A 70 -20.58 -5.49 6.93
CA PRO A 70 -19.67 -6.20 6.05
C PRO A 70 -20.35 -6.72 4.78
N GLY A 71 -19.66 -6.60 3.65
CA GLY A 71 -20.14 -7.04 2.33
C GLY A 71 -21.22 -6.15 1.72
N VAL A 72 -21.74 -5.16 2.45
CA VAL A 72 -22.77 -4.24 1.95
C VAL A 72 -22.14 -2.89 1.63
N PHE A 73 -21.99 -2.61 0.34
CA PHE A 73 -21.62 -1.28 -0.11
C PHE A 73 -22.83 -0.35 -0.09
N PRO A 74 -22.64 0.92 0.28
CA PRO A 74 -23.68 1.91 0.09
C PRO A 74 -24.08 1.98 -1.39
N GLY A 75 -25.38 1.98 -1.66
CA GLY A 75 -25.91 1.82 -3.02
C GLY A 75 -25.84 3.09 -3.88
N GLY A 76 -25.56 4.25 -3.28
CA GLY A 76 -25.48 5.54 -3.96
C GLY A 76 -24.04 6.00 -4.25
N LEU A 77 -23.83 6.62 -5.41
CA LEU A 77 -22.54 7.25 -5.77
C LEU A 77 -22.07 8.31 -4.77
N VAL A 78 -23.02 9.04 -4.16
CA VAL A 78 -22.74 10.09 -3.16
C VAL A 78 -22.26 9.48 -1.83
N GLU A 79 -22.83 8.34 -1.42
CA GLU A 79 -22.37 7.65 -0.21
C GLU A 79 -21.01 6.98 -0.42
N LEU A 80 -20.68 6.58 -1.65
CA LEU A 80 -19.38 5.99 -1.97
C LEU A 80 -18.23 7.01 -1.84
N GLU A 81 -18.48 8.29 -2.14
CA GLU A 81 -17.50 9.37 -1.93
C GLU A 81 -17.22 9.63 -0.44
N SER A 82 -18.16 9.30 0.45
CA SER A 82 -18.00 9.40 1.90
C SER A 82 -17.45 8.15 2.58
N VAL A 83 -17.14 7.09 1.82
CA VAL A 83 -16.55 5.88 2.40
C VAL A 83 -15.14 6.19 2.88
N GLU A 84 -14.95 6.03 4.19
CA GLU A 84 -13.64 6.10 4.83
C GLU A 84 -12.84 4.83 4.53
N TYR A 85 -11.53 4.94 4.55
CA TYR A 85 -10.64 3.81 4.29
C TYR A 85 -9.67 3.62 5.46
N GLU A 86 -9.41 2.37 5.80
CA GLU A 86 -8.32 1.98 6.67
C GLU A 86 -7.18 1.38 5.83
N CYS A 87 -5.95 1.69 6.21
CA CYS A 87 -4.76 1.12 5.57
C CYS A 87 -4.31 -0.12 6.32
N VAL A 88 -4.30 -1.25 5.65
CA VAL A 88 -3.97 -2.56 6.23
C VAL A 88 -2.89 -3.26 5.42
N ASP A 89 -2.11 -4.10 6.09
CA ASP A 89 -1.11 -4.96 5.44
C ASP A 89 -1.73 -6.33 5.16
N PHE A 90 -2.13 -6.58 3.92
CA PHE A 90 -2.70 -7.85 3.52
C PHE A 90 -1.76 -9.05 3.72
N ALA A 91 -0.44 -8.83 3.84
CA ALA A 91 0.50 -9.92 4.02
C ALA A 91 0.59 -10.42 5.47
N ALA A 92 0.17 -9.61 6.45
CA ALA A 92 0.45 -9.85 7.87
C ALA A 92 -0.70 -9.50 8.82
N ASP A 93 -1.70 -8.74 8.39
CA ASP A 93 -2.83 -8.36 9.25
C ASP A 93 -3.82 -9.51 9.42
N LEU A 94 -4.03 -9.95 10.66
CA LEU A 94 -4.96 -11.03 11.00
C LEU A 94 -6.42 -10.75 10.66
N ARG A 95 -6.84 -9.48 10.68
CA ARG A 95 -8.21 -9.06 10.39
C ARG A 95 -8.41 -8.61 8.95
N SER A 96 -7.38 -8.68 8.11
CA SER A 96 -7.47 -8.35 6.68
C SER A 96 -6.44 -9.16 5.89
N CYS A 97 -6.33 -10.45 6.18
CA CYS A 97 -5.34 -11.31 5.57
C CYS A 97 -5.72 -11.61 4.12
N GLY A 98 -4.84 -11.23 3.20
CA GLY A 98 -5.07 -11.40 1.76
C GLY A 98 -6.20 -10.55 1.17
N GLY A 99 -6.81 -9.64 1.94
CA GLY A 99 -7.92 -8.81 1.46
C GLY A 99 -8.71 -8.12 2.58
N CYS A 100 -9.75 -7.38 2.23
CA CYS A 100 -10.54 -6.61 3.18
C CYS A 100 -11.59 -7.48 3.88
N SER A 101 -11.49 -7.61 5.20
CA SER A 101 -12.57 -8.26 5.99
C SER A 101 -13.87 -7.47 5.97
N SER A 102 -13.84 -6.17 5.73
CA SER A 102 -15.06 -5.39 5.54
C SER A 102 -15.87 -5.87 4.33
N MET A 103 -15.24 -6.47 3.31
CA MET A 103 -15.95 -7.05 2.17
C MET A 103 -16.34 -8.51 2.42
N ASP A 104 -15.43 -9.32 2.95
CA ASP A 104 -15.65 -10.74 3.23
C ASP A 104 -14.91 -11.14 4.52
N PRO A 105 -15.58 -11.02 5.68
CA PRO A 105 -14.96 -11.34 6.96
C PRO A 105 -14.58 -12.82 7.06
N GLY A 106 -15.40 -13.73 6.53
CA GLY A 106 -15.16 -15.16 6.66
C GLY A 106 -13.90 -15.63 5.92
N LYS A 107 -13.53 -14.91 4.86
CA LYS A 107 -12.31 -15.19 4.09
C LYS A 107 -11.08 -14.46 4.61
N HIS A 108 -11.23 -13.20 5.04
CA HIS A 108 -10.10 -12.31 5.29
C HIS A 108 -9.86 -12.00 6.78
N ASP A 109 -10.79 -12.33 7.68
CA ASP A 109 -10.56 -12.27 9.12
C ASP A 109 -10.27 -13.67 9.67
N CYS A 110 -8.97 -13.98 9.79
CA CYS A 110 -8.48 -15.27 10.28
C CYS A 110 -8.93 -15.59 11.71
N ARG A 111 -9.43 -14.60 12.46
CA ARG A 111 -9.91 -14.80 13.84
C ARG A 111 -11.31 -15.40 13.90
N THR A 112 -12.01 -15.42 12.78
CA THR A 112 -13.37 -15.99 12.68
C THR A 112 -13.34 -17.50 12.45
N LEU A 113 -12.16 -18.09 12.24
CA LEU A 113 -11.99 -19.52 12.04
C LEU A 113 -12.44 -20.32 13.28
N PRO A 114 -13.29 -21.35 13.10
CA PRO A 114 -13.85 -22.10 14.20
C PRO A 114 -12.80 -22.99 14.87
N HIS A 115 -12.90 -23.13 16.20
CA HIS A 115 -12.08 -24.05 17.02
C HIS A 115 -10.57 -23.80 17.00
N VAL A 116 -10.14 -22.69 16.41
CA VAL A 116 -8.74 -22.28 16.39
C VAL A 116 -8.36 -21.66 17.74
N LEU A 117 -7.18 -22.03 18.24
CA LEU A 117 -6.57 -21.43 19.43
C LEU A 117 -5.55 -20.35 19.04
N ALA A 118 -4.72 -20.62 18.04
CA ALA A 118 -3.76 -19.67 17.50
C ALA A 118 -3.70 -19.74 15.97
N VAL A 119 -3.64 -18.56 15.37
CA VAL A 119 -3.60 -18.34 13.91
C VAL A 119 -2.63 -17.22 13.58
N SER A 120 -2.06 -17.25 12.39
CA SER A 120 -1.20 -16.21 11.86
C SER A 120 -1.62 -15.87 10.43
N CYS A 121 -1.41 -14.62 10.01
CA CYS A 121 -1.46 -14.26 8.59
C CYS A 121 -0.05 -14.34 8.04
N VAL A 122 0.17 -15.21 7.06
CA VAL A 122 1.49 -15.44 6.47
C VAL A 122 1.36 -15.27 4.96
N ALA A 123 2.01 -14.22 4.43
CA ALA A 123 1.99 -13.92 2.99
C ALA A 123 0.57 -13.80 2.40
N GLY A 124 -0.40 -13.33 3.21
CA GLY A 124 -1.79 -13.16 2.80
C GLY A 124 -2.65 -14.42 2.92
N GLU A 125 -2.16 -15.45 3.59
CA GLU A 125 -2.93 -16.66 3.89
C GLU A 125 -3.09 -16.86 5.40
N CYS A 126 -4.29 -17.23 5.83
CA CYS A 126 -4.52 -17.64 7.21
C CYS A 126 -3.86 -19.00 7.45
N VAL A 127 -2.97 -19.09 8.42
CA VAL A 127 -2.29 -20.32 8.81
C VAL A 127 -2.60 -20.63 10.27
N VAL A 128 -3.26 -21.76 10.51
CA VAL A 128 -3.57 -22.22 11.86
C VAL A 128 -2.34 -22.88 12.46
N THR A 129 -1.93 -22.42 13.64
CA THR A 129 -0.75 -22.96 14.34
C THR A 129 -1.13 -23.84 15.52
N SER A 130 -2.31 -23.66 16.11
CA SER A 130 -2.86 -24.60 17.10
C SER A 130 -4.38 -24.56 17.19
N CYS A 131 -4.97 -25.71 17.52
CA CYS A 131 -6.39 -25.89 17.75
C CYS A 131 -6.73 -25.85 19.25
N GLN A 132 -7.98 -25.52 19.56
CA GLN A 132 -8.51 -25.61 20.92
C GLN A 132 -8.49 -27.07 21.40
N PRO A 133 -8.41 -27.33 22.72
CA PRO A 133 -8.44 -28.69 23.25
C PRO A 133 -9.66 -29.48 22.75
N GLY A 134 -9.42 -30.68 22.23
CA GLY A 134 -10.46 -31.56 21.68
C GLY A 134 -10.70 -31.42 20.17
N TYR A 135 -9.94 -30.56 19.48
CA TYR A 135 -9.97 -30.43 18.02
C TYR A 135 -8.58 -30.70 17.44
N ASP A 136 -8.54 -31.28 16.25
CA ASP A 136 -7.30 -31.62 15.55
C ASP A 136 -7.11 -30.76 14.29
N LEU A 137 -5.87 -30.34 14.04
CA LEU A 137 -5.51 -29.59 12.85
C LEU A 137 -5.63 -30.49 11.62
N GLN A 138 -6.43 -30.05 10.65
CA GLN A 138 -6.67 -30.77 9.42
C GLN A 138 -5.49 -30.62 8.43
N ALA A 139 -5.45 -31.48 7.42
CA ALA A 139 -4.38 -31.52 6.43
C ALA A 139 -4.28 -30.24 5.57
N ASP A 140 -5.33 -29.42 5.55
CA ASP A 140 -5.35 -28.13 4.87
C ASP A 140 -4.55 -27.03 5.61
N GLY A 141 -4.14 -27.30 6.86
CA GLY A 141 -3.43 -26.34 7.71
C GLY A 141 -4.26 -25.11 8.10
N GLN A 142 -5.57 -25.15 7.86
CA GLN A 142 -6.49 -24.01 7.99
C GLN A 142 -7.71 -24.32 8.84
N THR A 143 -8.03 -25.60 9.03
CA THR A 143 -9.22 -26.03 9.75
C THR A 143 -8.87 -26.81 11.00
N CYS A 144 -9.59 -26.52 12.10
CA CYS A 144 -9.63 -27.33 13.31
C CYS A 144 -10.98 -28.03 13.39
N SER A 145 -11.00 -29.36 13.48
CA SER A 145 -12.23 -30.15 13.61
C SER A 145 -12.05 -31.38 14.48
#